data_AF-A0A7S4USB0-F1
#
_entry.id   AF-A0A7S4USB0-F1
#
_cell.length_a   1.000
_cell.length_b   1.000
_cell.length_c   1.000
_cell.angle_alpha   90.00
_cell.angle_beta   90.00
_cell.angle_gamma   90.00
#
_symmetry.space_group_name_H-M   'P 1'
#
loop_
_entity.id
_entity.type
_entity.pdbx_description
1 polymer ?
#
loop_
_entity_poly.entity_id
_entity_poly.type
_entity_poly.pdbx_seq_one_letter_code
_entity_poly.pdbx_strand_id
1 'polypeptide(L)'
;KQKKSTEEILRSLLGPDPRDDKRGENPFVGMRNLGATCYLNATLQCLYAITPLRNTMLSLSIGEKEQADQQGMAFVQLQAVFCALTMSLRKYVDTTNFCAALSLDHAVQQDVS
;
A
#
# COMPACT_ATOMS: atom_id res chain seq x y z
N LYS A 1 -15.67 -39.68 4.89
CA LYS A 1 -14.68 -38.62 5.25
C LYS A 1 -13.84 -38.33 4.02
N GLN A 2 -14.03 -37.17 3.38
CA GLN A 2 -13.25 -36.78 2.19
C GLN A 2 -11.82 -36.45 2.64
N LYS A 3 -10.80 -37.12 2.10
CA LYS A 3 -9.39 -36.75 2.34
C LYS A 3 -9.13 -35.43 1.60
N LYS A 4 -8.68 -34.41 2.33
CA LYS A 4 -8.20 -33.15 1.73
C LYS A 4 -6.94 -33.42 0.91
N SER A 5 -6.81 -32.73 -0.21
CA SER A 5 -5.61 -32.72 -1.04
C SER A 5 -4.43 -32.13 -0.26
N THR A 6 -3.21 -32.55 -0.58
CA THR A 6 -1.96 -31.98 -0.01
C THR A 6 -1.92 -30.46 -0.16
N GLU A 7 -2.36 -29.94 -1.31
CA GLU A 7 -2.44 -28.49 -1.57
C GLU A 7 -3.38 -27.76 -0.62
N GLU A 8 -4.53 -28.35 -0.29
CA GLU A 8 -5.51 -27.76 0.64
C GLU A 8 -4.97 -27.73 2.07
N ILE A 9 -4.21 -28.77 2.45
CA ILE A 9 -3.55 -28.83 3.76
C ILE A 9 -2.47 -27.76 3.85
N LEU A 10 -1.61 -27.66 2.83
CA LEU A 10 -0.54 -26.66 2.78
C LEU A 10 -1.10 -25.24 2.81
N ARG A 11 -2.15 -24.93 2.02
CA ARG A 11 -2.82 -23.61 2.06
C ARG A 11 -3.44 -23.31 3.42
N SER A 12 -3.96 -24.31 4.13
CA SER A 12 -4.53 -24.11 5.47
C SER A 12 -3.47 -23.85 6.54
N LEU A 13 -2.27 -24.41 6.41
CA LEU A 13 -1.19 -24.28 7.38
C LEU A 13 -0.32 -23.05 7.13
N LEU A 14 -0.05 -22.75 5.86
CA LEU A 14 0.92 -21.74 5.45
C LEU A 14 0.27 -20.48 4.85
N GLY A 15 -1.01 -20.55 4.50
CA GLY A 15 -1.73 -19.46 3.83
C GLY A 15 -1.59 -19.49 2.29
N PRO A 16 -1.95 -18.39 1.62
CA PRO A 16 -1.83 -18.25 0.16
C PRO A 16 -0.38 -18.31 -0.30
N ASP A 17 -0.17 -18.71 -1.55
CA ASP A 17 1.17 -18.69 -2.14
C ASP A 17 1.60 -17.23 -2.38
N PRO A 18 2.75 -16.77 -1.85
CA PRO A 18 3.21 -15.39 -2.05
C PRO A 18 3.47 -15.04 -3.52
N ARG A 19 3.63 -16.04 -4.39
CA ARG A 19 3.77 -15.85 -5.84
C ARG A 19 2.46 -15.40 -6.48
N ASP A 20 1.32 -15.67 -5.86
CA ASP A 20 0.01 -15.22 -6.35
C ASP A 20 -0.11 -13.69 -6.36
N ASP A 21 0.66 -12.99 -5.52
CA ASP A 21 0.72 -11.53 -5.46
C ASP A 21 1.72 -10.91 -6.45
N LYS A 22 2.54 -11.70 -7.15
CA LYS A 22 3.54 -11.17 -8.09
C LYS A 22 2.86 -10.52 -9.30
N ARG A 23 3.25 -9.28 -9.64
CA ARG A 23 2.74 -8.61 -10.85
C ARG A 23 3.24 -9.31 -12.12
N GLY A 24 2.38 -9.34 -13.14
CA GLY A 24 2.77 -9.75 -14.49
C GLY A 24 3.50 -8.62 -15.23
N GLU A 25 3.33 -8.56 -16.54
CA GLU A 25 3.93 -7.51 -17.39
C GLU A 25 3.28 -6.13 -17.24
N ASN A 26 2.21 -6.01 -16.45
CA ASN A 26 1.54 -4.74 -16.20
C ASN A 26 2.50 -3.78 -15.44
N PRO A 27 2.85 -2.61 -16.01
CA PRO A 27 3.75 -1.65 -15.37
C PRO A 27 3.09 -0.92 -14.18
N PHE A 28 1.76 -0.96 -14.07
CA PHE A 28 1.00 -0.28 -13.02
C PHE A 28 0.84 -1.17 -11.78
N VAL A 29 0.93 -0.54 -10.60
CA VAL A 29 0.73 -1.19 -9.30
C VAL A 29 -0.55 -0.64 -8.67
N GLY A 30 -1.44 -1.54 -8.26
CA GLY A 30 -2.66 -1.19 -7.55
C GLY A 30 -2.44 -0.84 -6.08
N MET A 31 -3.52 -0.60 -5.36
CA MET A 31 -3.51 -0.48 -3.90
C MET A 31 -4.58 -1.38 -3.31
N ARG A 32 -4.29 -2.00 -2.18
CA ARG A 32 -5.25 -2.79 -1.44
C ARG A 32 -6.37 -1.87 -0.95
N ASN A 33 -7.63 -2.29 -1.12
CA ASN A 33 -8.75 -1.62 -0.48
C ASN A 33 -8.87 -2.17 0.94
N LEU A 34 -8.73 -1.30 1.94
CA LEU A 34 -8.75 -1.66 3.36
C LEU A 34 -10.14 -1.50 3.99
N GLY A 35 -11.16 -1.16 3.19
CA GLY A 35 -12.48 -0.74 3.66
C GLY A 35 -12.53 0.78 3.80
N ALA A 36 -13.52 1.43 3.19
CA ALA A 36 -13.67 2.90 3.14
C ALA A 36 -12.46 3.71 2.59
N THR A 37 -11.39 3.09 2.10
CA THR A 37 -10.19 3.80 1.60
C THR A 37 -10.15 3.99 0.09
N CYS A 38 -11.22 3.66 -0.64
CA CYS A 38 -11.20 3.78 -2.11
C CYS A 38 -10.97 5.22 -2.58
N TYR A 39 -11.48 6.22 -1.86
CA TYR A 39 -11.20 7.63 -2.15
C TYR A 39 -9.70 7.93 -2.00
N LEU A 40 -9.08 7.45 -0.91
CA LEU A 40 -7.66 7.64 -0.64
C LEU A 40 -6.81 6.96 -1.72
N ASN A 41 -7.19 5.75 -2.13
CA ASN A 41 -6.51 5.03 -3.20
C ASN A 41 -6.58 5.83 -4.52
N ALA A 42 -7.74 6.38 -4.88
CA ALA A 42 -7.87 7.21 -6.08
C ALA A 42 -7.01 8.48 -5.98
N THR A 43 -7.05 9.18 -4.83
CA THR A 43 -6.24 10.38 -4.59
C THR A 43 -4.75 10.08 -4.69
N LEU A 44 -4.27 8.99 -4.07
CA LEU A 44 -2.86 8.59 -4.12
C LEU A 44 -2.41 8.25 -5.55
N GLN A 45 -3.24 7.56 -6.34
CA GLN A 45 -2.93 7.32 -7.76
C GLN A 45 -2.84 8.63 -8.54
N CYS A 46 -3.75 9.58 -8.31
CA CYS A 46 -3.73 10.89 -8.94
C CYS A 46 -2.48 11.69 -8.56
N LEU A 47 -2.11 11.72 -7.29
CA LEU A 47 -0.90 12.39 -6.82
C LEU A 47 0.37 11.75 -7.41
N TYR A 48 0.43 10.42 -7.46
CA TYR A 48 1.56 9.69 -8.05
C TYR A 48 1.70 9.92 -9.56
N ALA A 49 0.60 10.19 -10.26
CA ALA A 49 0.62 10.51 -11.70
C ALA A 49 1.27 11.87 -11.99
N ILE A 50 1.34 12.77 -11.00
CA ILE A 50 2.03 14.06 -11.12
C ILE A 50 3.54 13.81 -11.08
N THR A 51 4.17 13.68 -12.25
CA THR A 51 5.58 13.30 -12.39
C THR A 51 6.54 14.19 -11.59
N PRO A 52 6.42 15.54 -11.58
CA PRO A 52 7.28 16.38 -10.74
C PRO A 52 7.15 16.08 -9.24
N LEU A 53 5.93 15.88 -8.76
CA LEU A 53 5.66 15.54 -7.36
C LEU A 53 6.27 14.18 -7.01
N ARG A 54 6.01 13.17 -7.86
CA ARG A 54 6.56 11.82 -7.68
C ARG A 54 8.09 11.85 -7.63
N ASN A 55 8.74 12.49 -8.59
CA ASN A 55 10.20 12.52 -8.66
C ASN A 55 10.82 13.23 -7.45
N THR A 56 10.20 14.32 -6.98
CA THR A 56 10.63 15.01 -5.76
C THR A 56 10.45 14.09 -4.55
N MET A 57 9.29 13.46 -4.38
CA MET A 57 9.06 12.53 -3.28
C MET A 57 10.09 11.39 -3.25
N LEU A 58 10.42 10.82 -4.41
CA LEU A 58 11.40 9.73 -4.51
C LEU A 58 12.86 10.16 -4.28
N SER A 59 13.19 11.46 -4.41
CA SER A 59 14.55 11.97 -4.23
C SER A 59 14.84 12.51 -2.83
N LEU A 60 13.81 12.74 -2.02
CA LEU A 60 13.96 13.24 -0.66
C LEU A 60 14.65 12.21 0.24
N SER A 61 15.71 12.63 0.92
CA SER A 61 16.29 11.87 2.03
C SER A 61 15.60 12.31 3.32
N ILE A 62 14.77 11.44 3.89
CA ILE A 62 14.08 11.70 5.15
C ILE A 62 14.99 11.20 6.28
N GLY A 63 15.38 12.09 7.20
CA GLY A 63 16.17 11.74 8.37
C GLY A 63 15.32 11.25 9.54
N GLU A 64 15.98 10.94 10.66
CA GLU A 64 15.32 10.49 11.89
C GLU A 64 14.56 11.63 12.60
N LYS A 65 14.89 12.90 12.34
CA LYS A 65 14.23 14.04 12.97
C LYS A 65 12.87 14.33 12.38
N GLU A 66 12.73 14.10 11.08
CA GLU A 66 11.50 14.23 10.30
C GLU A 66 10.48 13.13 10.63
N GLN A 67 10.85 12.20 11.52
CA GLN A 67 10.03 11.10 12.00
C GLN A 67 9.47 11.37 13.41
N ALA A 68 9.80 12.52 14.01
CA ALA A 68 9.51 12.79 15.43
C ALA A 68 8.02 13.02 15.74
N ASP A 69 7.21 13.38 14.74
CA ASP A 69 5.79 13.65 14.91
C ASP A 69 4.91 12.91 13.89
N GLN A 70 3.59 13.01 14.09
CA GLN A 70 2.61 12.33 13.26
C GLN A 70 2.64 12.78 11.78
N GLN A 71 2.87 14.07 11.52
CA GLN A 71 2.92 14.59 10.14
C GLN A 71 4.15 14.06 9.41
N GLY A 72 5.28 14.05 10.10
CA GLY A 72 6.52 13.43 9.68
C GLY A 72 6.35 11.94 9.36
N MET A 73 5.73 11.19 10.26
CA MET A 73 5.36 9.79 10.03
C MET A 73 4.48 9.59 8.81
N ALA A 74 3.42 10.39 8.65
CA ALA A 74 2.54 10.32 7.49
C ALA A 74 3.30 10.61 6.19
N PHE A 75 4.23 11.56 6.21
CA PHE A 75 5.07 11.89 5.06
C PHE A 75 6.03 10.74 4.69
N VAL A 76 6.67 10.11 5.68
CA VAL A 76 7.52 8.93 5.48
C VAL A 76 6.73 7.79 4.85
N GLN A 77 5.52 7.54 5.37
CA GLN A 77 4.66 6.49 4.83
C GLN A 77 4.16 6.81 3.41
N LEU A 78 3.87 8.08 3.11
CA LEU A 78 3.54 8.52 1.76
C LEU A 78 4.69 8.26 0.78
N GLN A 79 5.92 8.59 1.18
CA GLN A 79 7.12 8.29 0.38
C GLN A 79 7.27 6.78 0.17
N ALA A 80 7.08 5.97 1.21
CA ALA A 80 7.12 4.50 1.11
C ALA A 80 6.08 3.96 0.12
N VAL A 81 4.86 4.51 0.12
CA VAL A 81 3.83 4.17 -0.87
C VAL A 81 4.30 4.51 -2.29
N PHE A 82 4.89 5.69 -2.51
CA PHE A 82 5.40 6.10 -3.83
C PHE A 82 6.53 5.19 -4.31
N CYS A 83 7.49 4.87 -3.44
CA CYS A 83 8.56 3.91 -3.72
C CYS A 83 7.99 2.54 -4.12
N ALA A 84 6.98 2.06 -3.39
CA ALA A 84 6.33 0.79 -3.69
C ALA A 84 5.57 0.82 -5.02
N LEU A 85 4.86 1.90 -5.35
CA LEU A 85 4.20 2.06 -6.66
C LEU A 85 5.21 2.08 -7.82
N THR A 86 6.43 2.57 -7.61
CA THR A 86 7.49 2.58 -8.62
C THR A 86 8.20 1.23 -8.76
N MET A 87 8.58 0.60 -7.64
CA MET A 87 9.57 -0.48 -7.63
C MET A 87 9.02 -1.86 -7.26
N SER A 88 7.80 -1.95 -6.71
CA SER A 88 7.28 -3.22 -6.21
C SER A 88 7.08 -4.24 -7.32
N LEU A 89 7.45 -5.49 -7.03
CA LEU A 89 7.12 -6.64 -7.88
C LEU A 89 5.74 -7.23 -7.55
N ARG A 90 4.97 -6.62 -6.65
CA ARG A 90 3.62 -7.05 -6.29
C ARG A 90 2.57 -6.35 -7.15
N LYS A 91 1.41 -6.98 -7.30
CA LYS A 91 0.24 -6.44 -8.02
C LYS A 91 -0.34 -5.19 -7.35
N TYR A 92 -0.16 -5.06 -6.04
CA TYR A 92 -0.70 -3.96 -5.25
C TYR A 92 0.21 -3.61 -4.06
N VAL A 93 0.09 -2.37 -3.59
CA VAL A 93 0.69 -1.87 -2.34
C VAL A 93 -0.33 -1.94 -1.21
N ASP A 94 0.11 -2.32 -0.03
CA ASP A 94 -0.68 -2.23 1.21
C ASP A 94 -0.43 -0.87 1.87
N THR A 95 -1.48 -0.10 2.09
CA THR A 95 -1.40 1.28 2.62
C THR A 95 -1.67 1.35 4.13
N THR A 96 -1.79 0.23 4.84
CA THR A 96 -2.19 0.18 6.26
C THR A 96 -1.35 1.09 7.16
N ASN A 97 -0.03 1.14 6.94
CA ASN A 97 0.85 1.99 7.75
C ASN A 97 0.66 3.48 7.46
N PHE A 98 0.41 3.86 6.20
CA PHE A 98 0.13 5.24 5.81
C PHE A 98 -1.20 5.72 6.40
N CYS A 99 -2.21 4.87 6.24
CA CYS A 99 -3.51 4.94 6.86
C CYS A 99 -3.46 5.18 8.38
N ALA A 100 -2.69 4.35 9.11
CA ALA A 100 -2.47 4.50 10.55
C ALA A 100 -1.74 5.81 10.89
N ALA A 101 -0.73 6.20 10.10
CA ALA A 101 0.00 7.46 10.31
C ALA A 101 -0.91 8.70 10.15
N LEU A 102 -1.93 8.62 9.29
CA LEU A 102 -2.96 9.66 9.16
C LEU A 102 -4.04 9.60 10.26
N SER A 103 -3.97 8.63 11.18
CA SER A 103 -5.04 8.37 12.17
C SER A 103 -6.41 8.20 11.51
N LEU A 104 -6.46 7.62 10.31
CA LEU A 104 -7.71 7.35 9.63
C LEU A 104 -8.35 6.10 10.23
N ASP A 105 -9.63 6.21 10.60
CA ASP A 105 -10.43 5.05 10.96
C ASP A 105 -11.00 4.42 9.68
N HIS A 106 -10.44 3.28 9.28
CA HIS A 106 -10.89 2.53 8.10
C HIS A 106 -12.15 1.68 8.34
N ALA A 107 -12.63 1.62 9.60
CA ALA A 107 -13.90 0.99 9.93
C ALA A 107 -15.10 1.93 9.68
N VAL A 108 -14.86 3.23 9.44
CA VAL A 108 -15.89 4.25 9.25
C VAL A 108 -15.74 4.89 7.87
N GLN A 109 -16.83 5.01 7.11
CA GLN A 109 -16.84 5.79 5.86
C GLN A 109 -16.51 7.26 6.18
N GLN A 110 -15.37 7.72 5.71
CA GLN A 110 -15.01 9.13 5.75
C GLN A 110 -15.65 9.81 4.53
N ASP A 111 -16.64 10.68 4.76
CA ASP A 111 -17.24 11.49 3.70
C ASP A 111 -16.21 12.49 3.16
N VAL A 112 -16.13 12.60 1.84
CA VAL A 112 -15.30 13.61 1.15
C VAL A 112 -16.13 14.90 1.11
N SER A 113 -15.78 15.85 1.97
CA SER A 113 -16.37 17.21 2.00
C SER A 113 -15.72 18.14 0.98
#